data_AF-A0A1A8WH59-F1
#
_entry.id   AF-A0A1A8WH59-F1
#
_cell.length_a   1.000
_cell.length_b   1.000
_cell.length_c   1.000
_cell.angle_alpha   90.00
_cell.angle_beta   90.00
_cell.angle_gamma   90.00
#
_symmetry.space_group_name_H-M   'P 1'
#
loop_
_entity.id
_entity.type
_entity.pdbx_description
1 polymer ?
#
loop_
_entity_poly.entity_id
_entity_poly.type
_entity_poly.pdbx_seq_one_letter_code
_entity_poly.pdbx_strand_id
1 'polypeptide(L)'
;MSFHIGEIVTSLQKVRMSPTSRECIIYSTIMGTIGAFIPYDNKEELELTQHLEIILRTEMPPLCGREHIFFRSYYHPVQLNKLVCVYYVKLSQHVVDGDLCEQFSSLSYDVQKKVAADLERTPDDILRKLEDIRNKIL
;
A
#
# COMPACT_ATOMS: atom_id res chain seq x y z
N MET A 1 -9.93 -12.44 -0.83
CA MET A 1 -9.10 -11.29 -0.40
C MET A 1 -7.73 -11.82 -0.05
N SER A 2 -6.68 -11.41 -0.77
CA SER A 2 -5.33 -11.97 -0.64
C SER A 2 -4.29 -10.89 -0.91
N PHE A 3 -3.20 -10.89 -0.14
CA PHE A 3 -2.06 -10.01 -0.31
C PHE A 3 -0.78 -10.80 -0.09
N HIS A 4 0.12 -10.81 -1.07
CA HIS A 4 1.40 -11.49 -0.95
C HIS A 4 2.47 -10.56 -0.37
N ILE A 5 2.93 -10.88 0.84
CA ILE A 5 3.96 -10.11 1.55
C ILE A 5 5.33 -10.28 0.89
N GLY A 6 5.61 -11.42 0.26
CA GLY A 6 6.92 -11.77 -0.29
C GLY A 6 7.74 -12.70 0.61
N GLU A 7 7.32 -12.85 1.88
CA GLU A 7 7.96 -13.68 2.89
C GLU A 7 6.93 -14.56 3.60
N ILE A 8 7.39 -15.63 4.24
CA ILE A 8 6.53 -16.51 5.03
C ILE A 8 6.22 -15.83 6.36
N VAL A 9 4.94 -15.54 6.59
CA VAL A 9 4.44 -15.05 7.87
C VAL A 9 4.52 -16.16 8.92
N THR A 10 5.19 -15.88 10.03
CA THR A 10 5.40 -16.81 11.15
C THR A 10 4.47 -16.54 12.32
N SER A 11 4.09 -15.28 12.54
CA SER A 11 3.08 -14.93 13.54
C SER A 11 2.22 -13.76 13.05
N LEU A 12 0.98 -13.71 13.53
CA LEU A 12 0.04 -12.64 13.24
C LEU A 12 -0.78 -12.38 14.50
N GLN A 13 -0.83 -11.12 14.94
CA GLN A 13 -1.52 -10.73 16.15
C GLN A 13 -2.28 -9.42 15.93
N LYS A 14 -3.57 -9.42 16.30
CA LYS A 14 -4.34 -8.19 16.43
C LYS A 14 -3.95 -7.50 17.73
N VAL A 15 -3.42 -6.29 17.63
CA VAL A 15 -2.88 -5.55 18.79
C VAL A 15 -3.32 -4.10 18.79
N ARG A 16 -3.19 -3.49 19.95
CA ARG A 16 -3.28 -2.05 20.16
C ARG A 16 -1.94 -1.60 20.77
N MET A 17 -1.18 -0.79 20.05
CA MET A 17 0.19 -0.41 20.42
C MET A 17 0.22 0.66 21.53
N SER A 18 -0.79 1.54 21.57
CA SER A 18 -0.98 2.50 22.66
C SER A 18 -2.43 2.57 23.10
N PRO A 19 -2.73 3.06 24.33
CA PRO A 19 -4.10 3.19 24.81
C PRO A 19 -4.98 4.13 23.94
N THR A 20 -4.35 4.95 23.10
CA THR A 20 -5.00 5.88 22.17
C THR A 20 -5.00 5.39 20.73
N SER A 21 -4.06 4.52 20.32
CA SER A 21 -3.99 4.01 18.94
C SER A 21 -5.21 3.16 18.57
N ARG A 22 -5.41 2.92 17.28
CA ARG A 22 -6.40 1.93 16.82
C ARG A 22 -5.83 0.53 16.88
N GLU A 23 -6.72 -0.46 16.79
CA GLU A 23 -6.31 -1.84 16.61
C GLU A 23 -5.74 -2.02 15.19
N CYS A 24 -4.58 -2.64 15.11
CA CYS A 24 -3.94 -3.04 13.86
C CYS A 24 -3.56 -4.52 13.93
N ILE A 25 -3.22 -5.11 12.79
CA ILE A 25 -2.69 -6.46 12.74
C ILE A 25 -1.19 -6.35 12.54
N ILE A 26 -0.40 -6.80 13.51
CA ILE A 26 1.05 -6.93 13.36
C ILE A 26 1.36 -8.35 12.91
N TYR A 27 2.29 -8.49 11.99
CA TYR A 27 2.82 -9.78 11.56
C TYR A 27 4.34 -9.80 11.67
N SER A 28 4.88 -10.98 11.95
CA SER A 28 6.31 -11.26 11.83
C SER A 28 6.52 -12.28 10.71
N THR A 29 7.68 -12.20 10.07
CA THR A 29 8.09 -13.14 9.03
C THR A 29 9.32 -13.94 9.45
N ILE A 30 9.55 -15.05 8.75
CA ILE A 30 10.73 -15.91 8.97
C ILE A 30 12.06 -15.19 8.73
N MET A 31 12.09 -14.15 7.90
CA MET A 31 13.30 -13.36 7.60
C MET A 31 13.50 -12.19 8.58
N GLY A 32 12.62 -12.05 9.58
CA GLY A 32 12.74 -11.03 10.62
C GLY A 32 11.99 -9.73 10.32
N THR A 33 11.22 -9.64 9.23
CA THR A 33 10.37 -8.49 8.95
C THR A 33 9.24 -8.43 9.97
N ILE A 34 9.03 -7.25 10.56
CA ILE A 34 7.86 -6.94 11.38
C ILE A 34 7.06 -5.89 10.61
N GLY A 35 5.87 -6.26 10.17
CA GLY A 35 4.99 -5.37 9.42
C GLY A 35 3.62 -5.21 10.10
N ALA A 36 2.84 -4.26 9.63
CA ALA A 36 1.51 -3.98 10.15
C ALA A 36 0.48 -3.78 9.03
N PHE A 37 -0.74 -4.27 9.25
CA PHE A 37 -1.92 -3.88 8.48
C PHE A 37 -2.75 -2.90 9.30
N ILE A 38 -2.88 -1.68 8.78
CA ILE A 38 -3.64 -0.59 9.38
C ILE A 38 -4.99 -0.51 8.68
N PRO A 39 -6.12 -0.54 9.41
CA PRO A 39 -7.43 -0.32 8.80
C PRO A 39 -7.60 1.17 8.44
N TYR A 40 -8.16 1.43 7.26
CA TYR A 40 -8.55 2.79 6.86
C TYR A 40 -9.84 3.21 7.56
N ASP A 41 -9.93 4.50 7.91
CA ASP A 41 -11.07 5.04 8.66
C ASP A 41 -12.18 5.53 7.73
N ASN A 42 -11.78 6.02 6.57
CA ASN A 42 -12.67 6.63 5.60
C ASN A 42 -12.32 6.10 4.19
N LYS A 43 -13.34 6.06 3.33
CA LYS A 43 -13.20 5.57 1.95
C LYS A 43 -12.35 6.51 1.09
N GLU A 44 -12.40 7.81 1.35
CA GLU A 44 -11.67 8.83 0.59
C GLU A 44 -10.15 8.69 0.73
N GLU A 45 -9.65 8.35 1.93
CA GLU A 45 -8.24 8.09 2.23
C GLU A 45 -7.78 6.78 1.58
N LEU A 46 -8.64 5.76 1.57
CA LEU A 46 -8.39 4.54 0.82
C LEU A 46 -8.29 4.82 -0.69
N GLU A 47 -9.22 5.59 -1.26
CA GLU A 47 -9.22 5.92 -2.69
C GLU A 47 -8.00 6.78 -3.07
N LEU A 48 -7.63 7.76 -2.25
CA LEU A 48 -6.45 8.59 -2.46
C LEU A 48 -5.16 7.76 -2.44
N THR A 49 -5.00 6.89 -1.45
CA THR A 49 -3.80 6.03 -1.33
C THR A 49 -3.75 4.95 -2.40
N GLN A 50 -4.91 4.43 -2.84
CA GLN A 50 -5.01 3.53 -4.00
C GLN A 50 -4.57 4.23 -5.31
N HIS A 51 -5.02 5.47 -5.54
CA HIS A 51 -4.60 6.23 -6.72
C HIS A 51 -3.11 6.54 -6.68
N LEU A 52 -2.58 6.94 -5.51
CA LEU A 52 -1.15 7.16 -5.32
C LEU A 52 -0.35 5.89 -5.64
N GLU A 53 -0.77 4.72 -5.15
CA GLU A 53 -0.12 3.44 -5.44
C GLU A 53 -0.08 3.15 -6.95
N ILE A 54 -1.19 3.38 -7.67
CA ILE A 54 -1.24 3.17 -9.13
C ILE A 54 -0.21 4.04 -9.85
N ILE A 55 -0.10 5.31 -9.48
CA ILE A 55 0.84 6.24 -10.12
C ILE A 55 2.28 5.82 -9.80
N LEU A 56 2.57 5.51 -8.53
CA LEU A 56 3.90 5.10 -8.08
C LEU A 56 4.37 3.78 -8.67
N ARG A 57 3.48 2.87 -9.07
CA ARG A 57 3.90 1.67 -9.83
C ARG A 57 4.57 2.01 -11.16
N THR A 58 4.24 3.15 -11.75
CA THR A 58 4.79 3.62 -13.02
C THR A 58 6.06 4.44 -12.80
N GLU A 59 6.05 5.34 -11.80
CA GLU A 59 7.20 6.19 -11.48
C GLU A 59 8.33 5.45 -10.74
N MET A 60 7.99 4.45 -9.92
CA MET A 60 8.91 3.64 -9.12
C MET A 60 8.72 2.14 -9.42
N PRO A 61 9.01 1.68 -10.65
CA PRO A 61 8.89 0.28 -10.99
C PRO A 61 9.88 -0.57 -10.17
N PRO A 62 9.55 -1.82 -9.83
CA PRO A 62 10.48 -2.68 -9.11
C PRO A 62 11.80 -2.85 -9.87
N LEU A 63 12.92 -2.72 -9.14
CA LEU A 63 14.28 -2.68 -9.70
C LEU A 63 14.62 -3.87 -10.60
N CYS A 64 14.06 -5.05 -10.30
CA CYS A 64 14.35 -6.29 -11.04
C CYS A 64 13.41 -6.50 -12.25
N GLY A 65 12.68 -5.47 -12.70
CA GLY A 65 11.80 -5.54 -13.87
C GLY A 65 10.53 -6.36 -13.67
N ARG A 66 10.23 -6.77 -12.43
CA ARG A 66 9.01 -7.49 -12.09
C ARG A 66 7.87 -6.50 -11.94
N GLU A 67 6.70 -6.78 -12.53
CA GLU A 67 5.55 -5.91 -12.26
C GLU A 67 5.07 -6.08 -10.82
N HIS A 68 4.87 -4.95 -10.14
CA HIS A 68 4.48 -4.88 -8.73
C HIS A 68 3.18 -5.65 -8.44
N ILE A 69 2.17 -5.52 -9.31
CA ILE A 69 0.88 -6.17 -9.12
C ILE A 69 0.96 -7.70 -9.19
N PHE A 70 1.82 -8.24 -10.06
CA PHE A 70 2.07 -9.67 -10.17
C PHE A 70 2.86 -10.20 -8.98
N PHE A 71 3.76 -9.39 -8.40
CA PHE A 71 4.42 -9.74 -7.17
C PHE A 71 3.42 -9.84 -6.00
N ARG A 72 2.59 -8.82 -5.77
CA ARG A 72 1.60 -8.81 -4.69
C ARG A 72 0.44 -9.81 -4.86
N SER A 73 0.29 -10.39 -6.07
CA SER A 73 -0.73 -11.40 -6.40
C SER A 73 -0.16 -12.78 -6.76
N TYR A 74 1.05 -13.12 -6.25
CA TYR A 74 1.82 -14.30 -6.69
C TYR A 74 1.05 -15.62 -6.71
N TYR A 75 0.34 -15.95 -5.62
CA TYR A 75 -0.32 -17.27 -5.45
C TYR A 75 -1.83 -17.25 -5.67
N HIS A 76 -2.47 -16.10 -5.46
CA HIS A 76 -3.90 -15.95 -5.60
C HIS A 76 -4.15 -14.70 -6.44
N PRO A 77 -4.74 -14.83 -7.64
CA PRO A 77 -5.27 -13.67 -8.32
C PRO A 77 -6.33 -13.04 -7.42
N VAL A 78 -6.32 -11.71 -7.31
CA VAL A 78 -7.31 -10.95 -6.55
C VAL A 78 -8.69 -11.31 -7.10
N GLN A 79 -9.45 -12.14 -6.38
CA GLN A 79 -10.71 -12.74 -6.86
C GLN A 79 -11.61 -11.75 -7.59
N LEU A 80 -11.73 -11.94 -8.91
CA LEU A 80 -12.87 -11.52 -9.71
C LEU A 80 -13.87 -12.67 -9.69
N ASN A 81 -15.00 -12.47 -9.03
CA ASN A 81 -16.20 -13.20 -9.40
C ASN A 81 -16.51 -12.84 -10.87
N LYS A 82 -16.41 -13.86 -11.72
CA LYS A 82 -16.68 -13.93 -13.17
C LYS A 82 -15.53 -13.50 -14.10
N LEU A 83 -15.07 -14.51 -14.86
CA LEU A 83 -14.32 -14.51 -16.13
C LEU A 83 -13.82 -13.16 -16.66
N VAL A 84 -12.50 -13.12 -16.89
CA VAL A 84 -11.78 -12.77 -18.14
C VAL A 84 -10.33 -12.43 -17.77
N CYS A 85 -9.37 -13.20 -18.29
CA CYS A 85 -8.02 -12.68 -18.58
C CYS A 85 -8.12 -11.88 -19.88
N VAL A 86 -7.35 -10.79 -19.96
CA VAL A 86 -7.30 -9.71 -20.98
C VAL A 86 -7.91 -8.41 -20.44
N TYR A 87 -7.03 -7.52 -19.98
CA TYR A 87 -7.25 -6.10 -19.66
C TYR A 87 -8.48 -5.78 -18.80
N TYR A 88 -8.30 -5.67 -17.49
CA TYR A 88 -8.80 -4.56 -16.66
C TYR A 88 -8.18 -4.66 -15.27
N VAL A 89 -7.48 -3.57 -14.90
CA VAL A 89 -6.86 -3.30 -13.62
C VAL A 89 -7.90 -3.36 -12.50
N LYS A 90 -7.73 -4.28 -11.55
CA LYS A 90 -8.43 -4.23 -10.26
C LYS A 90 -7.43 -4.61 -9.19
N LEU A 91 -6.93 -3.58 -8.48
CA LEU A 91 -6.09 -3.68 -7.29
C LEU A 91 -6.55 -4.81 -6.37
N SER A 92 -5.61 -5.38 -5.62
CA SER A 92 -5.84 -6.05 -4.33
C SER A 92 -6.92 -5.29 -3.56
N GLN A 93 -8.19 -5.70 -3.71
CA GLN A 93 -9.38 -4.82 -3.58
C GLN A 93 -9.51 -4.07 -2.25
N HIS A 94 -8.74 -4.42 -1.23
CA HIS A 94 -8.81 -3.86 0.11
C HIS A 94 -7.45 -3.65 0.79
N VAL A 95 -6.33 -3.84 0.08
CA VAL A 95 -4.98 -3.65 0.65
C VAL A 95 -4.14 -2.82 -0.30
N VAL A 96 -3.66 -1.68 0.22
CA VAL A 96 -2.74 -0.76 -0.44
C VAL A 96 -1.33 -1.06 0.06
N ASP A 97 -0.35 -1.08 -0.85
CA ASP A 97 1.05 -1.27 -0.50
C ASP A 97 1.66 0.02 0.09
N GLY A 98 1.68 0.11 1.42
CA GLY A 98 2.24 1.25 2.15
C GLY A 98 3.73 1.48 1.83
N ASP A 99 4.51 0.40 1.68
CA ASP A 99 5.94 0.49 1.39
C ASP A 99 6.22 1.15 0.03
N LEU A 100 5.32 0.93 -0.95
CA LEU A 100 5.39 1.62 -2.24
C LEU A 100 4.98 3.08 -2.09
N CYS A 101 3.90 3.36 -1.36
CA CYS A 101 3.42 4.73 -1.12
C CYS A 101 4.45 5.61 -0.41
N GLU A 102 5.21 5.08 0.55
CA GLU A 102 6.26 5.82 1.26
C GLU A 102 7.42 6.26 0.35
N GLN A 103 7.64 5.57 -0.78
CA GLN A 103 8.67 5.95 -1.77
C GLN A 103 8.35 7.28 -2.45
N PHE A 104 7.12 7.81 -2.33
CA PHE A 104 6.78 9.16 -2.79
C PHE A 104 7.76 10.21 -2.24
N SER A 105 8.19 10.06 -0.99
CA SER A 105 9.17 10.95 -0.34
C SER A 105 10.56 10.95 -1.00
N SER A 106 10.91 9.87 -1.71
CA SER A 106 12.20 9.68 -2.36
C SER A 106 12.22 10.17 -3.82
N LEU A 107 11.07 10.54 -4.38
CA LEU A 107 10.98 11.10 -5.73
C LEU A 107 11.57 12.51 -5.79
N SER A 108 12.01 12.94 -6.97
CA SER A 108 12.38 14.35 -7.17
C SER A 108 11.15 15.25 -7.02
N TYR A 109 11.36 16.48 -6.55
CA TYR A 109 10.26 17.41 -6.28
C TYR A 109 9.39 17.69 -7.52
N ASP A 110 9.99 17.72 -8.72
CA ASP A 110 9.26 17.90 -9.97
C ASP A 110 8.30 16.73 -10.27
N VAL A 111 8.72 15.50 -9.96
CA VAL A 111 7.86 14.31 -10.11
C VAL A 111 6.79 14.31 -9.03
N GLN A 112 7.14 14.59 -7.77
CA GLN A 112 6.17 14.72 -6.69
C GLN A 112 5.07 15.72 -7.03
N LYS A 113 5.43 16.87 -7.61
CA LYS A 113 4.48 17.90 -8.04
C LYS A 113 3.53 17.41 -9.14
N LYS A 114 4.03 16.65 -10.11
CA LYS A 114 3.19 16.05 -11.16
C LYS A 114 2.19 15.05 -10.58
N VAL A 115 2.69 14.10 -9.79
CA VAL A 115 1.87 13.08 -9.12
C VAL A 115 0.83 13.73 -8.20
N ALA A 116 1.21 14.76 -7.45
CA ALA A 116 0.30 15.48 -6.58
C ALA A 116 -0.80 16.23 -7.37
N ALA A 117 -0.45 16.81 -8.51
CA ALA A 117 -1.42 17.47 -9.38
C ALA A 117 -2.46 16.49 -9.94
N ASP A 118 -2.05 15.28 -10.33
CA ASP A 118 -2.96 14.21 -10.79
C ASP A 118 -3.93 13.75 -9.68
N LEU A 119 -3.53 13.92 -8.42
CA LEU A 119 -4.35 13.62 -7.24
C LEU A 119 -5.12 14.84 -6.70
N GLU A 120 -5.06 15.99 -7.39
CA GLU A 120 -5.67 17.25 -6.96
C GLU A 120 -5.22 17.68 -5.54
N ARG A 121 -3.94 17.48 -5.24
CA ARG A 121 -3.30 17.78 -3.95
C ARG A 121 -1.95 18.46 -4.14
N THR A 122 -1.34 18.89 -3.03
CA THR A 122 0.05 19.33 -3.00
C THR A 122 0.97 18.20 -2.52
N PRO A 123 2.28 18.22 -2.87
CA PRO A 123 3.24 17.25 -2.34
C PRO A 123 3.25 17.20 -0.81
N ASP A 124 3.18 18.37 -0.15
CA ASP A 124 3.14 18.47 1.31
C ASP A 124 1.89 17.82 1.91
N ASP A 125 0.73 17.96 1.26
CA ASP A 125 -0.52 17.32 1.72
C ASP A 125 -0.42 15.79 1.65
N ILE A 126 0.19 15.26 0.59
CA ILE A 126 0.39 13.81 0.43
C ILE A 126 1.37 13.30 1.49
N LEU A 127 2.52 13.96 1.66
CA LEU A 127 3.52 13.58 2.66
C LEU A 127 2.95 13.59 4.08
N ARG A 128 2.22 14.64 4.43
CA ARG A 128 1.53 14.74 5.73
C ARG A 128 0.55 13.60 5.92
N LYS A 129 -0.23 13.26 4.89
CA LYS A 129 -1.23 12.18 4.98
C LYS A 129 -0.59 10.80 5.14
N LEU A 130 0.54 10.54 4.47
CA LEU A 130 1.31 9.30 4.65
C LEU A 130 1.89 9.20 6.07
N GLU A 131 2.41 10.31 6.59
CA GLU A 131 2.90 10.39 7.96
C GLU A 131 1.78 10.17 8.99
N ASP A 132 0.60 10.77 8.78
CA ASP A 132 -0.58 10.57 9.62
C ASP A 132 -1.00 9.10 9.65
N ILE A 133 -1.01 8.41 8.50
CA ILE A 133 -1.32 6.97 8.42
C ILE A 133 -0.32 6.16 9.26
N ARG A 134 0.99 6.43 9.11
CA ARG A 134 2.04 5.75 9.87
C ARG A 134 1.86 5.98 11.38
N ASN A 135 1.54 7.20 11.78
CA ASN A 135 1.35 7.58 13.17
C ASN A 135 0.10 6.94 13.78
N LYS A 136 -0.85 6.39 13.00
CA LYS A 136 -1.99 5.63 13.55
C LYS A 136 -1.57 4.31 14.23
N ILE A 137 -0.37 3.80 13.94
CA ILE A 137 0.20 2.63 14.62
C ILE A 137 0.73 3.00 16.01
N LEU A 138 1.22 4.24 16.22
CA LEU A 138 1.85 4.69 17.46
C LEU A 138 0.80 5.18 18.47
#